data_AF-A0A8T1VHM3-F1
#
_entry.id   AF-A0A8T1VHM3-F1
#
_cell.length_a   1.000
_cell.length_b   1.000
_cell.length_c   1.000
_cell.angle_alpha   90.00
_cell.angle_beta   90.00
_cell.angle_gamma   90.00
#
_symmetry.space_group_name_H-M   'P 1'
#
loop_
_entity.id
_entity.type
_entity.pdbx_description
1 polymer ?
#
loop_
_entity_poly.entity_id
_entity_poly.type
_entity_poly.pdbx_seq_one_letter_code
_entity_poly.pdbx_strand_id
1 'polypeptide(L)'
;MTAPVFDESKYGSLEAYAEALNAQLEGKTAQEIVQWTFETFGARAVLSSSFGIQSAVMLHLARGVSKDIPVVWVDTGYLPKETYQFAAHLTKLLDLDVRVYQSPITPARMEALYGKLYELEAPEAHRQYGFMRKVEPMQRALKELDAAALLVGVRADQTQHRQHMKHVNAYDGRLKICPILNWSKQEVEHYMGANELEYHPLKAQGYESVGDAHSSRPVTEADQGNDRAGRFNGKQQECGLHLDMQDMTLEDITFDDPLALSERDQELLALTKRAKGITVFTKSTCKFCLAAKDVMREREWEFDEASVPSEVSIQSLQQIVGRPVKTVPQIFLDGKYIGGYTEFIAHLGIPSRFA
;
A
#
# COMPACT_ATOMS: atom_id res chain seq x y z
N MET A 1 -5.25 22.85 -13.17
CA MET A 1 -5.51 22.84 -11.72
C MET A 1 -6.86 22.20 -11.52
N THR A 2 -6.95 21.15 -10.70
CA THR A 2 -8.20 20.48 -10.35
C THR A 2 -9.06 21.43 -9.53
N ALA A 3 -10.39 21.41 -9.75
CA ALA A 3 -11.29 22.31 -9.04
C ALA A 3 -11.27 21.99 -7.54
N PRO A 4 -11.27 23.00 -6.64
CA PRO A 4 -11.28 22.75 -5.20
C PRO A 4 -12.54 21.96 -4.81
N VAL A 5 -12.43 21.12 -3.78
CA VAL A 5 -13.55 20.29 -3.29
C VAL A 5 -14.64 21.16 -2.67
N PHE A 6 -14.27 22.32 -2.12
CA PHE A 6 -15.18 23.26 -1.49
C PHE A 6 -14.70 24.70 -1.69
N ASP A 7 -15.61 25.66 -1.46
CA ASP A 7 -15.29 27.08 -1.50
C ASP A 7 -14.67 27.53 -0.17
N GLU A 8 -13.33 27.67 -0.16
CA GLU A 8 -12.55 28.12 1.00
C GLU A 8 -12.91 29.55 1.47
N SER A 9 -13.51 30.37 0.59
CA SER A 9 -13.99 31.71 0.99
C SER A 9 -15.28 31.65 1.81
N LYS A 10 -16.04 30.56 1.68
CA LYS A 10 -17.32 30.33 2.34
C LYS A 10 -17.21 29.42 3.56
N TYR A 11 -16.33 28.42 3.53
CA TYR A 11 -16.13 27.47 4.61
C TYR A 11 -14.69 27.54 5.10
N GLY A 12 -14.48 27.68 6.42
CA GLY A 12 -13.14 27.81 6.99
C GLY A 12 -12.31 26.51 6.97
N SER A 13 -12.94 25.37 6.71
CA SER A 13 -12.27 24.08 6.53
C SER A 13 -13.17 23.07 5.81
N LEU A 14 -12.59 21.93 5.41
CA LEU A 14 -13.34 20.83 4.80
C LEU A 14 -14.33 20.19 5.80
N GLU A 15 -13.98 20.15 7.09
CA GLU A 15 -14.85 19.69 8.18
C GLU A 15 -16.07 20.61 8.33
N ALA A 16 -15.86 21.93 8.28
CA ALA A 16 -16.94 22.91 8.32
C ALA A 16 -17.88 22.78 7.11
N TYR A 17 -17.32 22.49 5.93
CA TYR A 17 -18.12 22.19 4.75
C TYR A 17 -18.92 20.88 4.91
N ALA A 18 -18.27 19.81 5.36
CA ALA A 18 -18.94 18.53 5.64
C ALA A 18 -20.07 18.68 6.66
N GLU A 19 -19.89 19.49 7.70
CA GLU A 19 -20.94 19.77 8.69
C GLU A 19 -22.16 20.47 8.06
N ALA A 20 -21.92 21.50 7.25
CA ALA A 20 -22.99 22.18 6.53
C ALA A 20 -23.75 21.26 5.57
N LEU A 21 -23.03 20.32 4.92
CA LEU A 21 -23.64 19.31 4.07
C LEU A 21 -24.48 18.31 4.86
N ASN A 22 -24.05 17.90 6.06
CA ASN A 22 -24.88 17.03 6.90
C ASN A 22 -26.22 17.70 7.27
N ALA A 23 -26.21 19.00 7.58
CA ALA A 23 -27.45 19.75 7.82
C ALA A 23 -28.32 19.85 6.55
N GLN A 24 -27.71 20.03 5.38
CA GLN A 24 -28.43 20.08 4.10
C GLN A 24 -29.05 18.74 3.70
N LEU A 25 -28.38 17.63 4.00
CA LEU A 25 -28.78 16.28 3.61
C LEU A 25 -29.58 15.55 4.70
N GLU A 26 -29.90 16.23 5.80
CA GLU A 26 -30.72 15.68 6.88
C GLU A 26 -32.08 15.21 6.34
N GLY A 27 -32.48 14.00 6.73
CA GLY A 27 -33.74 13.37 6.30
C GLY A 27 -33.77 12.85 4.86
N LYS A 28 -32.70 13.01 4.08
CA LYS A 28 -32.63 12.43 2.72
C LYS A 28 -32.44 10.92 2.75
N THR A 29 -33.03 10.26 1.77
CA THR A 29 -32.83 8.83 1.51
C THR A 29 -31.42 8.56 0.96
N ALA A 30 -30.97 7.31 1.06
CA ALA A 30 -29.68 6.90 0.49
C ALA A 30 -29.57 7.21 -1.01
N GLN A 31 -30.66 7.03 -1.77
CA GLN A 31 -30.70 7.35 -3.20
C GLN A 31 -30.55 8.86 -3.44
N GLU A 32 -31.22 9.72 -2.67
CA GLU A 32 -31.08 11.16 -2.78
C GLU A 32 -29.67 11.65 -2.42
N ILE A 33 -29.02 11.02 -1.43
CA ILE A 33 -27.62 11.35 -1.06
C ILE A 33 -26.66 10.99 -2.20
N VAL A 34 -26.82 9.81 -2.82
CA VAL A 34 -26.02 9.40 -3.99
C VAL A 34 -26.27 10.32 -5.18
N GLN A 35 -27.54 10.65 -5.46
CA GLN A 35 -27.94 11.56 -6.53
C GLN A 35 -27.29 12.94 -6.34
N TRP A 36 -27.44 13.52 -5.16
CA TRP A 36 -26.84 14.80 -4.80
C TRP A 36 -25.32 14.79 -4.97
N THR A 37 -24.66 13.70 -4.56
CA THR A 37 -23.22 13.54 -4.70
C THR A 37 -22.79 13.61 -6.16
N PHE A 38 -23.48 12.88 -7.05
CA PHE A 38 -23.15 12.88 -8.47
C PHE A 38 -23.47 14.21 -9.15
N GLU A 39 -24.59 14.85 -8.82
CA GLU A 39 -24.93 16.18 -9.35
C GLU A 39 -23.93 17.26 -8.93
N THR A 40 -23.35 17.13 -7.73
CA THR A 40 -22.40 18.10 -7.19
C THR A 40 -20.99 17.89 -7.75
N PHE A 41 -20.53 16.65 -7.85
CA PHE A 41 -19.12 16.34 -8.17
C PHE A 41 -18.91 15.68 -9.54
N GLY A 42 -19.98 15.26 -10.23
CA GLY A 42 -19.92 14.57 -11.52
C GLY A 42 -19.02 13.33 -11.46
N ALA A 43 -18.13 13.19 -12.44
CA ALA A 43 -17.17 12.09 -12.52
C ALA A 43 -16.14 12.03 -11.37
N ARG A 44 -16.06 13.08 -10.52
CA ARG A 44 -15.22 13.11 -9.32
C ARG A 44 -15.90 12.50 -8.09
N ALA A 45 -17.15 12.05 -8.23
CA ALA A 45 -17.83 11.17 -7.29
C ALA A 45 -17.44 9.71 -7.59
N VAL A 46 -16.70 9.09 -6.67
CA VAL A 46 -16.17 7.73 -6.84
C VAL A 46 -16.79 6.82 -5.79
N LEU A 47 -17.25 5.64 -6.19
CA LEU A 47 -17.69 4.59 -5.26
C LEU A 47 -16.52 3.64 -4.97
N SER A 48 -16.26 3.34 -3.70
CA SER A 48 -15.41 2.19 -3.36
C SER A 48 -16.23 0.95 -3.03
N SER A 49 -15.80 -0.20 -3.53
CA SER A 49 -16.42 -1.49 -3.20
C SER A 49 -15.36 -2.55 -2.98
N SER A 50 -15.52 -3.35 -1.92
CA SER A 50 -14.75 -4.57 -1.70
C SER A 50 -15.38 -5.81 -2.35
N PHE A 51 -16.54 -5.64 -3.00
CA PHE A 51 -17.39 -6.74 -3.45
C PHE A 51 -17.73 -7.75 -2.33
N GLY A 52 -17.83 -7.25 -1.09
CA GLY A 52 -18.19 -8.07 0.08
C GLY A 52 -19.67 -8.44 0.14
N ILE A 53 -20.08 -9.07 1.26
CA ILE A 53 -21.38 -9.72 1.47
C ILE A 53 -22.60 -8.88 1.05
N GLN A 54 -22.58 -7.58 1.34
CA GLN A 54 -23.70 -6.65 1.08
C GLN A 54 -23.33 -5.54 0.07
N SER A 55 -22.25 -5.73 -0.69
CA SER A 55 -21.74 -4.72 -1.63
C SER A 55 -22.73 -4.39 -2.76
N ALA A 56 -23.60 -5.34 -3.13
CA ALA A 56 -24.60 -5.17 -4.17
C ALA A 56 -25.52 -3.96 -3.92
N VAL A 57 -25.84 -3.63 -2.67
CA VAL A 57 -26.69 -2.48 -2.31
C VAL A 57 -26.12 -1.17 -2.83
N MET A 58 -24.89 -0.84 -2.46
CA MET A 58 -24.27 0.42 -2.86
C MET A 58 -23.95 0.47 -4.36
N LEU A 59 -23.57 -0.67 -4.94
CA LEU A 59 -23.34 -0.79 -6.38
C LEU A 59 -24.63 -0.51 -7.15
N HIS A 60 -25.76 -1.09 -6.72
CA HIS A 60 -27.06 -0.87 -7.34
C HIS A 60 -27.58 0.57 -7.13
N LEU A 61 -27.43 1.14 -5.93
CA LEU A 61 -27.78 2.54 -5.66
C LEU A 61 -27.00 3.52 -6.55
N ALA A 62 -25.67 3.38 -6.61
CA ALA A 62 -24.84 4.21 -7.47
C ALA A 62 -25.19 4.05 -8.94
N ARG A 63 -25.38 2.80 -9.39
CA ARG A 63 -25.75 2.53 -10.78
C ARG A 63 -27.11 3.11 -11.17
N GLY A 64 -28.07 3.09 -10.25
CA GLY A 64 -29.40 3.68 -10.44
C GLY A 64 -29.37 5.20 -10.63
N VAL A 65 -28.34 5.87 -10.10
CA VAL A 65 -28.09 7.31 -10.30
C VAL A 65 -27.34 7.55 -11.60
N SER A 66 -26.18 6.91 -11.79
CA SER A 66 -25.40 7.07 -13.03
C SER A 66 -24.42 5.92 -13.23
N LYS A 67 -24.25 5.51 -14.50
CA LYS A 67 -23.19 4.59 -14.92
C LYS A 67 -21.80 5.24 -14.97
N ASP A 68 -21.75 6.56 -14.94
CA ASP A 68 -20.51 7.33 -15.02
C ASP A 68 -19.83 7.50 -13.65
N ILE A 69 -20.41 6.93 -12.58
CA ILE A 69 -19.76 6.83 -11.27
C ILE A 69 -18.75 5.68 -11.33
N PRO A 70 -17.42 5.94 -11.34
CA PRO A 70 -16.45 4.87 -11.33
C PRO A 70 -16.49 4.12 -9.99
N VAL A 71 -16.35 2.80 -10.07
CA VAL A 71 -16.26 1.91 -8.92
C VAL A 71 -14.81 1.50 -8.72
N VAL A 72 -14.16 2.07 -7.71
CA VAL A 72 -12.81 1.65 -7.30
C VAL A 72 -12.90 0.33 -6.54
N TRP A 73 -12.19 -0.66 -7.05
CA TRP A 73 -11.97 -1.92 -6.38
C TRP A 73 -10.49 -2.13 -6.11
N VAL A 74 -10.12 -2.20 -4.83
CA VAL A 74 -8.77 -2.58 -4.44
C VAL A 74 -8.68 -4.09 -4.39
N ASP A 75 -8.01 -4.65 -5.39
CA ASP A 75 -7.70 -6.06 -5.45
C ASP A 75 -6.40 -6.34 -4.68
N THR A 76 -6.57 -6.95 -3.51
CA THR A 76 -5.46 -7.30 -2.62
C THR A 76 -4.68 -8.50 -3.10
N GLY A 77 -5.10 -9.23 -4.14
CA GLY A 77 -4.49 -10.49 -4.57
C GLY A 77 -4.70 -11.66 -3.62
N TYR A 78 -5.38 -11.45 -2.48
CA TYR A 78 -5.69 -12.47 -1.46
C TYR A 78 -7.19 -12.64 -1.24
N LEU A 79 -8.04 -12.04 -2.08
CA LEU A 79 -9.49 -12.22 -2.00
C LEU A 79 -9.90 -13.67 -2.32
N PRO A 80 -10.99 -14.20 -1.75
CA PRO A 80 -11.53 -15.50 -2.13
C PRO A 80 -11.93 -15.54 -3.61
N LYS A 81 -11.85 -16.72 -4.24
CA LYS A 81 -12.27 -16.92 -5.63
C LYS A 81 -13.73 -16.49 -5.84
N GLU A 82 -14.58 -16.71 -4.84
CA GLU A 82 -16.00 -16.34 -4.83
C GLU A 82 -16.17 -14.82 -4.97
N THR A 83 -15.27 -14.03 -4.38
CA THR A 83 -15.32 -12.56 -4.46
C THR A 83 -14.97 -12.08 -5.88
N TYR A 84 -13.98 -12.68 -6.54
CA TYR A 84 -13.69 -12.36 -7.95
C TYR A 84 -14.85 -12.74 -8.88
N GLN A 85 -15.44 -13.92 -8.67
CA GLN A 85 -16.58 -14.38 -9.46
C GLN A 85 -17.80 -13.46 -9.26
N PHE A 86 -18.08 -13.08 -8.01
CA PHE A 86 -19.16 -12.17 -7.67
C PHE A 86 -18.92 -10.76 -8.23
N ALA A 87 -17.68 -10.25 -8.15
CA ALA A 87 -17.32 -8.97 -8.74
C ALA A 87 -17.52 -8.96 -10.25
N ALA A 88 -17.03 -9.98 -10.97
CA ALA A 88 -17.22 -10.12 -12.41
C ALA A 88 -18.71 -10.23 -12.79
N HIS A 89 -19.49 -11.00 -12.01
CA HIS A 89 -20.94 -11.13 -12.20
C HIS A 89 -21.65 -9.78 -12.05
N LEU A 90 -21.48 -9.10 -10.92
CA LEU A 90 -22.13 -7.81 -10.65
C LEU A 90 -21.68 -6.71 -11.62
N THR A 91 -20.40 -6.69 -12.01
CA THR A 91 -19.88 -5.74 -13.00
C THR A 91 -20.64 -5.85 -14.32
N LYS A 92 -20.90 -7.08 -14.78
CA LYS A 92 -21.66 -7.33 -16.00
C LYS A 92 -23.16 -7.06 -15.81
N LEU A 93 -23.73 -7.54 -14.70
CA LEU A 93 -25.16 -7.42 -14.42
C LEU A 93 -25.59 -5.95 -14.31
N LEU A 94 -24.80 -5.15 -13.61
CA LEU A 94 -25.10 -3.75 -13.32
C LEU A 94 -24.42 -2.77 -14.31
N ASP A 95 -23.67 -3.26 -15.31
CA ASP A 95 -22.96 -2.40 -16.28
C ASP A 95 -22.10 -1.34 -15.58
N LEU A 96 -21.20 -1.79 -14.70
CA LEU A 96 -20.38 -0.93 -13.83
C LEU A 96 -19.05 -0.55 -14.48
N ASP A 97 -18.64 0.71 -14.32
CA ASP A 97 -17.27 1.16 -14.62
C ASP A 97 -16.31 0.81 -13.46
N VAL A 98 -15.89 -0.46 -13.40
CA VAL A 98 -14.98 -0.95 -12.36
C VAL A 98 -13.53 -0.61 -12.70
N ARG A 99 -12.89 0.16 -11.81
CA ARG A 99 -11.46 0.49 -11.85
C ARG A 99 -10.72 -0.36 -10.83
N VAL A 100 -9.99 -1.35 -11.32
CA VAL A 100 -9.22 -2.27 -10.47
C VAL A 100 -7.87 -1.67 -10.14
N TYR A 101 -7.56 -1.54 -8.86
CA TYR A 101 -6.26 -1.10 -8.36
C TYR A 101 -5.61 -2.20 -7.54
N GLN A 102 -4.36 -2.50 -7.88
CA GLN A 102 -3.54 -3.47 -7.18
C GLN A 102 -2.26 -2.79 -6.68
N SER A 103 -1.64 -3.40 -5.68
CA SER A 103 -0.27 -3.06 -5.25
C SER A 103 0.72 -3.17 -6.40
N PRO A 104 1.73 -2.28 -6.52
CA PRO A 104 2.76 -2.38 -7.55
C PRO A 104 3.66 -3.62 -7.38
N ILE A 105 3.64 -4.28 -6.22
CA ILE A 105 4.28 -5.59 -6.04
C ILE A 105 3.24 -6.70 -6.00
N THR A 106 3.55 -7.85 -6.60
CA THR A 106 2.65 -9.01 -6.58
C THR A 106 2.64 -9.68 -5.20
N PRO A 107 1.59 -10.44 -4.84
CA PRO A 107 1.57 -11.30 -3.66
C PRO A 107 2.85 -12.16 -3.53
N ALA A 108 3.22 -12.86 -4.60
CA ALA A 108 4.41 -13.72 -4.63
C ALA A 108 5.71 -12.95 -4.37
N ARG A 109 5.85 -11.72 -4.90
CA ARG A 109 7.03 -10.89 -4.67
C ARG A 109 7.07 -10.34 -3.24
N MET A 110 5.93 -9.92 -2.70
CA MET A 110 5.83 -9.50 -1.30
C MET A 110 6.26 -10.64 -0.37
N GLU A 111 5.73 -11.84 -0.58
CA GLU A 111 6.06 -13.02 0.23
C GLU A 111 7.54 -13.40 0.11
N ALA A 112 8.14 -13.24 -1.07
CA ALA A 112 9.56 -13.50 -1.26
C ALA A 112 10.47 -12.49 -0.54
N LEU A 113 10.04 -11.22 -0.43
CA LEU A 113 10.83 -10.15 0.18
C LEU A 113 10.62 -10.05 1.70
N TYR A 114 9.38 -10.20 2.16
CA TYR A 114 8.96 -9.86 3.52
C TYR A 114 8.30 -11.05 4.24
N GLY A 115 8.19 -12.21 3.58
CA GLY A 115 7.38 -13.32 4.08
C GLY A 115 5.89 -13.01 4.02
N LYS A 116 5.10 -13.90 4.62
CA LYS A 116 3.65 -13.70 4.75
C LYS A 116 3.35 -12.79 5.92
N LEU A 117 3.45 -11.49 5.68
CA LEU A 117 3.24 -10.43 6.68
C LEU A 117 1.96 -10.61 7.52
N TYR A 118 0.91 -11.17 6.93
CA TYR A 118 -0.37 -11.45 7.60
C TYR A 118 -0.36 -12.65 8.56
N GLU A 119 0.64 -13.51 8.52
CA GLU A 119 0.85 -14.63 9.47
C GLU A 119 1.76 -14.22 10.65
N LEU A 120 2.44 -13.07 10.56
CA LEU A 120 3.34 -12.59 11.61
C LEU A 120 2.54 -11.93 12.73
N GLU A 121 2.86 -12.24 13.99
CA GLU A 121 2.20 -11.63 15.16
C GLU A 121 2.62 -10.16 15.39
N ALA A 122 3.63 -9.66 14.67
CA ALA A 122 4.13 -8.30 14.81
C ALA A 122 3.11 -7.26 14.29
N PRO A 123 2.68 -6.27 15.10
CA PRO A 123 1.73 -5.25 14.64
C PRO A 123 2.23 -4.44 13.43
N GLU A 124 3.53 -4.23 13.31
CA GLU A 124 4.15 -3.54 12.17
C GLU A 124 3.98 -4.34 10.87
N ALA A 125 4.10 -5.67 10.92
CA ALA A 125 3.88 -6.51 9.74
C ALA A 125 2.43 -6.40 9.22
N HIS A 126 1.45 -6.37 10.12
CA HIS A 126 0.06 -6.15 9.76
C HIS A 126 -0.19 -4.75 9.18
N ARG A 127 0.46 -3.71 9.73
CA ARG A 127 0.41 -2.34 9.18
C ARG A 127 1.00 -2.30 7.77
N GLN A 128 2.18 -2.89 7.58
CA GLN A 128 2.87 -2.98 6.30
C GLN A 128 2.01 -3.70 5.26
N TYR A 129 1.43 -4.86 5.59
CA TYR A 129 0.48 -5.56 4.70
C TYR A 129 -0.72 -4.68 4.35
N GLY A 130 -1.34 -4.07 5.37
CA GLY A 130 -2.51 -3.20 5.21
C GLY A 130 -2.22 -2.02 4.30
N PHE A 131 -1.07 -1.39 4.44
CA PHE A 131 -0.66 -0.29 3.59
C PHE A 131 -0.44 -0.75 2.14
N MET A 132 0.46 -1.73 1.94
CA MET A 132 0.89 -2.16 0.62
C MET A 132 -0.24 -2.76 -0.22
N ARG A 133 -1.18 -3.47 0.42
CA ARG A 133 -2.27 -4.16 -0.29
C ARG A 133 -3.58 -3.40 -0.31
N LYS A 134 -3.76 -2.37 0.52
CA LYS A 134 -5.05 -1.68 0.66
C LYS A 134 -4.92 -0.17 0.59
N VAL A 135 -4.14 0.44 1.48
CA VAL A 135 -4.10 1.91 1.62
C VAL A 135 -3.45 2.56 0.38
N GLU A 136 -2.25 2.12 -0.02
CA GLU A 136 -1.55 2.70 -1.18
C GLU A 136 -2.38 2.57 -2.47
N PRO A 137 -2.94 1.39 -2.83
CA PRO A 137 -3.74 1.28 -4.04
C PRO A 137 -5.00 2.16 -4.00
N MET A 138 -5.62 2.33 -2.82
CA MET A 138 -6.78 3.21 -2.67
C MET A 138 -6.39 4.67 -2.84
N GLN A 139 -5.35 5.15 -2.15
CA GLN A 139 -4.89 6.54 -2.25
C GLN A 139 -4.49 6.89 -3.69
N ARG A 140 -3.78 5.97 -4.36
CA ARG A 140 -3.43 6.12 -5.77
C ARG A 140 -4.67 6.18 -6.65
N ALA A 141 -5.67 5.33 -6.43
CA ALA A 141 -6.93 5.38 -7.15
C ALA A 141 -7.66 6.71 -7.01
N LEU A 142 -7.79 7.21 -5.78
CA LEU A 142 -8.46 8.49 -5.51
C LEU A 142 -7.71 9.68 -6.11
N LYS A 143 -6.38 9.61 -6.21
CA LYS A 143 -5.55 10.62 -6.86
C LYS A 143 -5.67 10.57 -8.38
N GLU A 144 -5.53 9.40 -8.99
CA GLU A 144 -5.63 9.21 -10.44
C GLU A 144 -7.01 9.57 -11.00
N LEU A 145 -8.07 9.37 -10.21
CA LEU A 145 -9.45 9.72 -10.57
C LEU A 145 -9.84 11.17 -10.20
N ASP A 146 -8.93 11.97 -9.63
CA ASP A 146 -9.25 13.30 -9.08
C ASP A 146 -10.53 13.30 -8.22
N ALA A 147 -10.66 12.27 -7.37
CA ALA A 147 -11.84 12.07 -6.56
C ALA A 147 -12.02 13.25 -5.58
N ALA A 148 -13.18 13.89 -5.61
CA ALA A 148 -13.59 14.92 -4.65
C ALA A 148 -14.53 14.36 -3.58
N ALA A 149 -15.32 13.33 -3.94
CA ALA A 149 -16.24 12.65 -3.06
C ALA A 149 -16.11 11.12 -3.20
N LEU A 150 -15.92 10.44 -2.08
CA LEU A 150 -15.82 9.00 -1.96
C LEU A 150 -17.08 8.43 -1.32
N LEU A 151 -17.90 7.74 -2.11
CA LEU A 151 -19.02 6.95 -1.64
C LEU A 151 -18.52 5.64 -1.04
N VAL A 152 -19.06 5.28 0.13
CA VAL A 152 -18.74 4.02 0.82
C VAL A 152 -20.00 3.33 1.36
N GLY A 153 -20.01 2.00 1.33
CA GLY A 153 -21.10 1.17 1.87
C GLY A 153 -20.90 0.76 3.33
N VAL A 154 -20.72 1.74 4.22
CA VAL A 154 -20.58 1.50 5.66
C VAL A 154 -21.89 1.79 6.39
N ARG A 155 -22.15 1.07 7.48
CA ARG A 155 -23.27 1.30 8.39
C ARG A 155 -22.78 1.54 9.82
N ALA A 156 -23.53 2.33 10.58
CA ALA A 156 -23.22 2.68 11.97
C ALA A 156 -23.29 1.46 12.90
N ASP A 157 -24.15 0.48 12.59
CA ASP A 157 -24.35 -0.73 13.40
C ASP A 157 -23.20 -1.76 13.30
N GLN A 158 -22.23 -1.54 12.41
CA GLN A 158 -21.19 -2.53 12.12
C GLN A 158 -20.03 -2.52 13.13
N THR A 159 -19.68 -1.37 13.71
CA THR A 159 -18.63 -1.25 14.75
C THR A 159 -18.87 -0.03 15.65
N GLN A 160 -18.29 -0.01 16.85
CA GLN A 160 -18.34 1.17 17.74
C GLN A 160 -17.73 2.43 17.11
N HIS A 161 -16.69 2.30 16.30
CA HIS A 161 -16.07 3.45 15.62
C HIS A 161 -17.04 4.11 14.64
N ARG A 162 -17.85 3.31 13.92
CA ARG A 162 -18.82 3.80 12.93
C ARG A 162 -20.04 4.49 13.52
N GLN A 163 -20.34 4.29 14.81
CA GLN A 163 -21.47 4.93 15.49
C GLN A 163 -21.36 6.46 15.57
N HIS A 164 -20.14 6.99 15.51
CA HIS A 164 -19.88 8.43 15.57
C HIS A 164 -19.76 9.08 14.18
N MET A 165 -19.85 8.28 13.11
CA MET A 165 -19.78 8.81 11.75
C MET A 165 -21.05 9.59 11.40
N LYS A 166 -20.92 10.56 10.50
CA LYS A 166 -22.05 11.24 9.85
C LYS A 166 -22.17 10.79 8.40
N HIS A 167 -23.25 11.19 7.72
CA HIS A 167 -23.43 10.88 6.30
C HIS A 167 -22.35 11.50 5.43
N VAL A 168 -21.81 12.67 5.80
CA VAL A 168 -20.70 13.34 5.12
C VAL A 168 -19.59 13.61 6.13
N ASN A 169 -18.36 13.23 5.80
CA ASN A 169 -17.19 13.45 6.66
C ASN A 169 -16.04 14.00 5.81
N ALA A 170 -15.19 14.85 6.40
CA ALA A 170 -13.90 15.19 5.78
C ALA A 170 -12.98 13.96 5.82
N TYR A 171 -12.22 13.74 4.74
CA TYR A 171 -11.36 12.58 4.58
C TYR A 171 -10.25 12.86 3.55
N ASP A 172 -9.00 13.00 3.98
CA ASP A 172 -7.83 13.18 3.10
C ASP A 172 -8.06 14.23 1.99
N GLY A 173 -8.46 15.45 2.37
CA GLY A 173 -8.75 16.54 1.43
C GLY A 173 -10.00 16.32 0.55
N ARG A 174 -10.82 15.30 0.82
CA ARG A 174 -12.04 14.92 0.09
C ARG A 174 -13.22 14.72 1.02
N LEU A 175 -14.42 14.57 0.47
CA LEU A 175 -15.58 14.15 1.23
C LEU A 175 -15.73 12.63 1.22
N LYS A 176 -15.90 12.01 2.40
CA LYS A 176 -16.34 10.62 2.54
C LYS A 176 -17.83 10.59 2.84
N ILE A 177 -18.60 10.01 1.92
CA ILE A 177 -20.05 10.00 1.93
C ILE A 177 -20.55 8.58 2.21
N CYS A 178 -21.44 8.44 3.19
CA CYS A 178 -21.96 7.17 3.70
C CYS A 178 -23.49 7.13 3.54
N PRO A 179 -24.05 6.86 2.35
CA PRO A 179 -25.49 7.01 2.10
C PRO A 179 -26.38 6.07 2.92
N ILE A 180 -25.89 4.86 3.18
CA ILE A 180 -26.62 3.82 3.92
C ILE A 180 -26.23 3.76 5.40
N LEU A 181 -25.62 4.82 5.94
CA LEU A 181 -25.05 4.81 7.30
C LEU A 181 -26.05 4.39 8.38
N ASN A 182 -27.28 4.89 8.27
CA ASN A 182 -28.35 4.64 9.24
C ASN A 182 -29.22 3.42 8.91
N TRP A 183 -28.90 2.68 7.85
CA TRP A 183 -29.64 1.45 7.55
C TRP A 183 -29.34 0.40 8.61
N SER A 184 -30.37 -0.30 9.03
CA SER A 184 -30.30 -1.54 9.78
C SER A 184 -30.02 -2.72 8.84
N LYS A 185 -29.62 -3.85 9.44
CA LYS A 185 -29.53 -5.13 8.71
C LYS A 185 -30.84 -5.50 7.99
N GLN A 186 -31.99 -5.24 8.61
CA GLN A 186 -33.30 -5.54 8.02
C GLN A 186 -33.60 -4.66 6.82
N GLU A 187 -33.23 -3.37 6.85
CA GLU A 187 -33.38 -2.48 5.69
C GLU A 187 -32.49 -2.91 4.52
N VAL A 188 -31.26 -3.36 4.81
CA VAL A 188 -30.39 -3.96 3.79
C VAL A 188 -31.04 -5.22 3.19
N GLU A 189 -31.53 -6.14 4.02
CA GLU A 189 -32.18 -7.37 3.56
C GLU A 189 -33.44 -7.08 2.74
N HIS A 190 -34.26 -6.12 3.17
CA HIS A 190 -35.43 -5.66 2.45
C HIS A 190 -35.05 -5.07 1.08
N TYR A 191 -34.04 -4.20 1.03
CA TYR A 191 -33.58 -3.62 -0.23
C TYR A 191 -33.04 -4.68 -1.19
N MET A 192 -32.25 -5.63 -0.70
CA MET A 192 -31.73 -6.74 -1.49
C MET A 192 -32.88 -7.57 -2.09
N GLY A 193 -33.89 -7.92 -1.29
CA GLY A 193 -35.06 -8.67 -1.75
C GLY A 193 -35.93 -7.90 -2.74
N ALA A 194 -36.22 -6.62 -2.45
CA ALA A 194 -37.07 -5.78 -3.29
C ALA A 194 -36.47 -5.48 -4.68
N ASN A 195 -35.14 -5.55 -4.81
CA ASN A 195 -34.42 -5.32 -6.06
C ASN A 195 -33.84 -6.62 -6.66
N GLU A 196 -34.25 -7.78 -6.15
CA GLU A 196 -33.80 -9.11 -6.61
C GLU A 196 -32.26 -9.23 -6.69
N LEU A 197 -31.55 -8.62 -5.73
CA LEU A 197 -30.10 -8.62 -5.68
C LEU A 197 -29.58 -9.91 -5.05
N GLU A 198 -28.57 -10.50 -5.70
CA GLU A 198 -27.90 -11.69 -5.18
C GLU A 198 -26.93 -11.34 -4.04
N TYR A 199 -26.92 -12.18 -3.01
CA TYR A 199 -25.89 -12.15 -1.98
C TYR A 199 -24.59 -12.73 -2.51
N HIS A 200 -23.47 -12.27 -1.93
CA HIS A 200 -22.17 -12.89 -2.15
C HIS A 200 -22.24 -14.41 -1.82
N PRO A 201 -21.65 -15.31 -2.64
CA PRO A 201 -21.78 -16.76 -2.46
C PRO A 201 -21.39 -17.30 -1.08
N LEU A 202 -20.37 -16.68 -0.44
CA LEU A 202 -19.95 -17.04 0.91
C LEU A 202 -20.98 -16.74 2.01
N LYS A 203 -22.01 -15.93 1.75
CA LYS A 203 -23.11 -15.69 2.71
C LYS A 203 -23.80 -17.01 3.08
N ALA A 204 -24.04 -17.87 2.09
CA ALA A 204 -24.63 -19.20 2.29
C ALA A 204 -23.73 -20.15 3.10
N GLN A 205 -22.45 -19.81 3.25
CA GLN A 205 -21.47 -20.56 4.04
C GLN A 205 -21.26 -19.96 5.44
N GLY A 206 -22.12 -19.03 5.87
CA GLY A 206 -22.08 -18.42 7.20
C GLY A 206 -21.14 -17.20 7.31
N TYR A 207 -20.70 -16.62 6.20
CA TYR A 207 -19.95 -15.36 6.25
C TYR A 207 -20.89 -14.16 6.32
N GLU A 208 -20.83 -13.40 7.41
CA GLU A 208 -21.50 -12.09 7.54
C GLU A 208 -20.65 -10.93 6.98
N SER A 209 -19.32 -11.11 6.95
CA SER A 209 -18.37 -10.17 6.38
C SER A 209 -17.21 -10.93 5.73
N VAL A 210 -16.69 -10.40 4.62
CA VAL A 210 -15.58 -11.01 3.86
C VAL A 210 -14.59 -9.95 3.39
N GLY A 211 -13.31 -10.28 3.44
CA GLY A 211 -12.22 -9.60 2.73
C GLY A 211 -11.18 -10.65 2.35
N ASP A 212 -9.89 -10.43 2.63
CA ASP A 212 -8.86 -11.42 2.29
C ASP A 212 -9.14 -12.80 2.93
N ALA A 213 -8.85 -13.87 2.19
CA ALA A 213 -9.15 -15.25 2.56
C ALA A 213 -8.43 -15.69 3.85
N HIS A 214 -7.21 -15.20 4.07
CA HIS A 214 -6.41 -15.52 5.27
C HIS A 214 -6.89 -14.82 6.55
N SER A 215 -7.81 -13.86 6.45
CA SER A 215 -8.30 -13.05 7.57
C SER A 215 -9.83 -12.94 7.59
N SER A 216 -10.52 -13.92 7.01
CA SER A 216 -11.98 -14.03 7.02
C SER A 216 -12.40 -15.46 7.39
N ARG A 217 -13.37 -15.59 8.28
CA ARG A 217 -14.02 -16.86 8.62
C ARG A 217 -15.55 -16.70 8.74
N PRO A 218 -16.32 -17.79 8.64
CA PRO A 218 -17.73 -17.78 9.03
C PRO A 218 -17.92 -17.33 10.48
N VAL A 219 -19.07 -16.74 10.78
CA VAL A 219 -19.48 -16.46 12.16
C VAL A 219 -20.02 -17.75 12.79
N THR A 220 -19.85 -17.88 14.10
CA THR A 220 -20.31 -19.02 14.90
C THR A 220 -21.39 -18.57 15.90
N GLU A 221 -22.01 -19.49 16.62
CA GLU A 221 -22.99 -19.14 17.67
C GLU A 221 -22.39 -18.22 18.76
N ALA A 222 -21.09 -18.34 19.04
CA ALA A 222 -20.39 -17.47 19.98
C ALA A 222 -20.23 -16.03 19.47
N ASP A 223 -20.42 -15.78 18.17
CA ASP A 223 -20.25 -14.49 17.51
C ASP A 223 -21.59 -13.74 17.31
N GLN A 224 -22.71 -14.26 17.85
CA GLN A 224 -24.03 -13.67 17.66
C GLN A 224 -24.07 -12.18 18.04
N GLY A 225 -24.66 -11.36 17.15
CA GLY A 225 -24.73 -9.91 17.31
C GLY A 225 -23.50 -9.15 16.81
N ASN A 226 -22.46 -9.83 16.30
CA ASN A 226 -21.27 -9.19 15.72
C ASN A 226 -20.98 -9.71 14.29
N ASP A 227 -21.56 -9.04 13.29
CA ASP A 227 -21.39 -9.36 11.87
C ASP A 227 -19.91 -9.29 11.38
N ARG A 228 -19.01 -8.69 12.15
CA ARG A 228 -17.59 -8.53 11.81
C ARG A 228 -16.65 -9.42 12.61
N ALA A 229 -17.16 -10.25 13.52
CA ALA A 229 -16.35 -11.15 14.35
C ALA A 229 -15.49 -12.15 13.55
N GLY A 230 -15.92 -12.47 12.33
CA GLY A 230 -15.18 -13.32 11.41
C GLY A 230 -13.96 -12.66 10.74
N ARG A 231 -13.72 -11.36 10.95
CA ARG A 231 -12.60 -10.62 10.32
C ARG A 231 -11.38 -10.61 11.23
N PHE A 232 -10.18 -10.64 10.63
CA PHE A 232 -8.89 -10.53 11.33
C PHE A 232 -8.72 -11.53 12.50
N ASN A 233 -9.33 -12.72 12.40
CA ASN A 233 -9.36 -13.73 13.46
C ASN A 233 -9.86 -13.17 14.82
N GLY A 234 -10.75 -12.17 14.79
CA GLY A 234 -11.29 -11.49 15.97
C GLY A 234 -10.39 -10.42 16.59
N LYS A 235 -9.17 -10.18 16.06
CA LYS A 235 -8.18 -9.25 16.64
C LYS A 235 -8.43 -7.78 16.25
N GLN A 236 -9.06 -7.51 15.12
CA GLN A 236 -9.35 -6.15 14.65
C GLN A 236 -10.73 -6.09 13.99
N GLN A 237 -11.45 -4.98 14.20
CA GLN A 237 -12.80 -4.78 13.69
C GLN A 237 -12.80 -3.90 12.43
N GLU A 238 -11.85 -2.96 12.31
CA GLU A 238 -11.74 -2.03 11.18
C GLU A 238 -10.55 -2.35 10.28
N CYS A 239 -10.69 -2.05 8.99
CA CYS A 239 -9.60 -2.15 8.03
C CYS A 239 -8.79 -0.85 8.03
N GLY A 240 -7.48 -0.92 7.76
CA GLY A 240 -6.62 0.26 7.61
C GLY A 240 -7.11 1.31 6.61
N LEU A 241 -8.00 0.93 5.68
CA LEU A 241 -8.72 1.84 4.76
C LEU A 241 -9.70 2.80 5.45
N HIS A 242 -10.04 2.54 6.71
CA HIS A 242 -11.01 3.31 7.49
C HIS A 242 -10.46 3.71 8.86
N LEU A 243 -9.17 3.49 9.10
CA LEU A 243 -8.44 3.93 10.29
C LEU A 243 -7.48 5.05 9.91
N ASP A 244 -6.95 5.77 10.91
CA ASP A 244 -5.96 6.86 10.79
C ASP A 244 -4.57 6.34 10.40
N MET A 245 -4.50 5.50 9.36
CA MET A 245 -3.29 5.09 8.65
C MET A 245 -3.08 5.93 7.38
N GLN A 246 -3.80 7.06 7.29
CA GLN A 246 -3.98 7.86 6.08
C GLN A 246 -2.81 8.83 5.84
N ASP A 247 -2.14 9.25 6.91
CA ASP A 247 -0.96 10.13 6.84
C ASP A 247 0.34 9.36 6.56
N MET A 248 0.30 8.03 6.54
CA MET A 248 1.48 7.24 6.18
C MET A 248 1.71 7.31 4.68
N THR A 249 2.89 7.73 4.31
CA THR A 249 3.44 7.65 2.96
C THR A 249 4.22 6.34 2.79
N LEU A 250 4.60 6.02 1.55
CA LEU A 250 5.57 4.94 1.30
C LEU A 250 6.87 5.18 2.09
N GLU A 251 7.22 6.43 2.42
CA GLU A 251 8.45 6.79 3.12
C GLU A 251 8.34 6.59 4.65
N ASP A 252 7.13 6.63 5.22
CA ASP A 252 6.88 6.45 6.66
C ASP A 252 6.90 4.99 7.10
N ILE A 253 6.79 4.07 6.15
CA ILE A 253 7.04 2.66 6.39
C ILE A 253 8.53 2.47 6.16
N THR A 254 9.29 2.38 7.25
CA THR A 254 10.69 1.95 7.17
C THR A 254 10.68 0.52 6.63
N PHE A 255 10.87 0.39 5.32
CA PHE A 255 11.11 -0.89 4.72
C PHE A 255 12.44 -1.38 5.32
N ASP A 256 12.38 -2.39 6.18
CA ASP A 256 13.43 -3.40 6.21
C ASP A 256 13.36 -4.08 4.83
N ASP A 257 13.82 -3.37 3.79
CA ASP A 257 14.20 -4.00 2.54
C ASP A 257 15.47 -4.77 2.89
N PRO A 258 15.43 -6.12 2.91
CA PRO A 258 16.63 -6.91 3.20
C PRO A 258 17.74 -6.68 2.16
N LEU A 259 17.46 -5.93 1.08
CA LEU A 259 18.41 -5.50 0.07
C LEU A 259 18.79 -4.01 0.17
N ALA A 260 18.18 -3.21 1.04
CA ALA A 260 18.59 -1.82 1.23
C ALA A 260 19.97 -1.76 1.87
N LEU A 261 20.85 -0.97 1.25
CA LEU A 261 22.16 -0.63 1.84
C LEU A 261 21.92 0.16 3.12
N SER A 262 22.59 -0.23 4.21
CA SER A 262 22.64 0.57 5.45
C SER A 262 23.17 1.98 5.17
N GLU A 263 22.91 2.96 6.03
CA GLU A 263 23.47 4.33 5.87
C GLU A 263 24.99 4.28 5.63
N ARG A 264 25.69 3.42 6.37
CA ARG A 264 27.12 3.18 6.21
C ARG A 264 27.47 2.62 4.82
N ASP A 265 26.70 1.65 4.33
CA ASP A 265 26.90 1.10 3.00
C ASP A 265 26.60 2.11 1.88
N GLN A 266 25.64 3.03 2.11
CA GLN A 266 25.35 4.14 1.19
C GLN A 266 26.48 5.16 1.15
N GLU A 267 27.09 5.49 2.29
CA GLU A 267 28.30 6.30 2.34
C GLU A 267 29.42 5.63 1.54
N LEU A 268 29.68 4.34 1.76
CA LEU A 268 30.69 3.58 1.03
C LEU A 268 30.39 3.54 -0.48
N LEU A 269 29.14 3.36 -0.87
CA LEU A 269 28.71 3.45 -2.28
C LEU A 269 28.99 4.86 -2.85
N ALA A 270 28.67 5.92 -2.11
CA ALA A 270 28.96 7.29 -2.54
C ALA A 270 30.46 7.50 -2.72
N LEU A 271 31.29 6.96 -1.81
CA LEU A 271 32.74 7.01 -1.92
C LEU A 271 33.25 6.37 -3.22
N THR A 272 32.69 5.22 -3.61
CA THR A 272 33.07 4.52 -4.85
C THR A 272 32.66 5.25 -6.14
N LYS A 273 31.72 6.19 -6.08
CA LYS A 273 31.22 6.96 -7.22
C LYS A 273 31.88 8.33 -7.39
N ARG A 274 32.81 8.70 -6.49
CA ARG A 274 33.48 10.01 -6.53
C ARG A 274 34.30 10.16 -7.81
N ALA A 275 34.19 11.33 -8.46
CA ALA A 275 34.90 11.62 -9.71
C ALA A 275 36.44 11.64 -9.56
N LYS A 276 36.94 11.81 -8.33
CA LYS A 276 38.36 11.72 -8.00
C LYS A 276 38.54 11.00 -6.67
N GLY A 277 39.49 10.07 -6.62
CA GLY A 277 39.88 9.38 -5.39
C GLY A 277 39.93 7.87 -5.53
N ILE A 278 40.50 7.23 -4.51
CA ILE A 278 40.67 5.78 -4.45
C ILE A 278 39.85 5.24 -3.31
N THR A 279 39.08 4.19 -3.55
CA THR A 279 38.39 3.44 -2.50
C THR A 279 38.76 1.99 -2.61
N VAL A 280 39.26 1.41 -1.52
CA VAL A 280 39.71 0.02 -1.48
C VAL A 280 39.04 -0.75 -0.35
N PHE A 281 38.38 -1.84 -0.71
CA PHE A 281 37.82 -2.79 0.24
C PHE A 281 38.84 -3.87 0.55
N THR A 282 39.16 -4.10 1.81
CA THR A 282 40.29 -4.96 2.22
C THR A 282 39.90 -5.97 3.29
N LYS A 283 40.86 -6.84 3.65
CA LYS A 283 40.81 -7.64 4.87
C LYS A 283 42.20 -7.64 5.50
N SER A 284 42.30 -7.60 6.82
CA SER A 284 43.59 -7.53 7.54
C SER A 284 44.56 -8.67 7.21
N THR A 285 44.03 -9.87 6.89
CA THR A 285 44.84 -11.06 6.57
C THR A 285 45.16 -11.23 5.08
N CYS A 286 44.80 -10.27 4.24
CA CYS A 286 44.90 -10.37 2.78
C CYS A 286 46.23 -9.79 2.26
N LYS A 287 47.14 -10.66 1.81
CA LYS A 287 48.44 -10.25 1.23
C LYS A 287 48.31 -9.34 0.00
N PHE A 288 47.29 -9.55 -0.83
CA PHE A 288 47.02 -8.73 -2.01
C PHE A 288 46.49 -7.33 -1.65
N CYS A 289 45.80 -7.22 -0.51
CA CYS A 289 45.29 -5.97 0.01
C CYS A 289 46.45 -5.12 0.55
N LEU A 290 47.40 -5.74 1.26
CA LEU A 290 48.63 -5.06 1.68
C LEU A 290 49.42 -4.54 0.49
N ALA A 291 49.64 -5.38 -0.52
CA ALA A 291 50.38 -4.98 -1.71
C ALA A 291 49.68 -3.89 -2.54
N ALA A 292 48.35 -3.91 -2.65
CA ALA A 292 47.60 -2.83 -3.29
C ALA A 292 47.84 -1.49 -2.55
N LYS A 293 47.76 -1.52 -1.22
CA LYS A 293 47.99 -0.33 -0.38
C LYS A 293 49.45 0.14 -0.42
N ASP A 294 50.42 -0.77 -0.53
CA ASP A 294 51.83 -0.40 -0.73
C ASP A 294 52.02 0.37 -2.03
N VAL A 295 51.42 -0.07 -3.13
CA VAL A 295 51.48 0.64 -4.42
C VAL A 295 50.87 2.04 -4.31
N MET A 296 49.76 2.19 -3.59
CA MET A 296 49.12 3.50 -3.36
C MET A 296 50.02 4.41 -2.51
N ARG A 297 50.60 3.89 -1.42
CA ARG A 297 51.51 4.63 -0.54
C ARG A 297 52.80 5.06 -1.23
N GLU A 298 53.43 4.18 -2.01
CA GLU A 298 54.66 4.47 -2.76
C GLU A 298 54.45 5.59 -3.81
N ARG A 299 53.21 5.78 -4.25
CA ARG A 299 52.79 6.85 -5.18
C ARG A 299 52.25 8.09 -4.48
N GLU A 300 52.29 8.12 -3.16
CA GLU A 300 51.74 9.20 -2.32
C GLU A 300 50.25 9.47 -2.62
N TRP A 301 49.49 8.41 -2.95
CA TRP A 301 48.06 8.51 -3.19
C TRP A 301 47.28 8.34 -1.89
N GLU A 302 46.38 9.29 -1.62
CA GLU A 302 45.36 9.12 -0.60
C GLU A 302 44.29 8.14 -1.06
N PHE A 303 43.83 7.30 -0.13
CA PHE A 303 42.78 6.31 -0.39
C PHE A 303 41.91 6.11 0.84
N ASP A 304 40.62 5.88 0.60
CA ASP A 304 39.69 5.44 1.62
C ASP A 304 39.71 3.91 1.68
N GLU A 305 39.89 3.36 2.88
CA GLU A 305 39.88 1.92 3.14
C GLU A 305 38.60 1.54 3.89
N ALA A 306 37.98 0.44 3.48
CA ALA A 306 36.87 -0.17 4.22
C ALA A 306 37.12 -1.67 4.39
N SER A 307 37.11 -2.15 5.64
CA SER A 307 37.43 -3.53 5.97
C SER A 307 36.22 -4.47 5.85
N VAL A 308 36.42 -5.62 5.21
CA VAL A 308 35.43 -6.69 5.02
C VAL A 308 35.74 -7.84 6.00
N PRO A 309 34.80 -8.28 6.86
CA PRO A 309 33.40 -7.87 6.93
C PRO A 309 33.10 -6.77 7.98
N SER A 310 34.12 -6.19 8.62
CA SER A 310 33.92 -5.38 9.84
C SER A 310 33.21 -4.04 9.62
N GLU A 311 33.43 -3.41 8.48
CA GLU A 311 32.78 -2.14 8.10
C GLU A 311 31.74 -2.32 6.99
N VAL A 312 31.85 -3.39 6.20
CA VAL A 312 30.96 -3.69 5.08
C VAL A 312 30.87 -5.20 4.90
N SER A 313 29.65 -5.73 4.85
CA SER A 313 29.41 -7.14 4.64
C SER A 313 29.78 -7.58 3.21
N ILE A 314 30.01 -8.87 2.97
CA ILE A 314 30.24 -9.38 1.60
C ILE A 314 29.02 -9.12 0.71
N GLN A 315 27.80 -9.21 1.25
CA GLN A 315 26.57 -8.97 0.52
C GLN A 315 26.44 -7.49 0.12
N SER A 316 26.69 -6.56 1.06
CA SER A 316 26.72 -5.12 0.79
C SER A 316 27.80 -4.78 -0.24
N LEU A 317 28.99 -5.39 -0.14
CA LEU A 317 30.06 -5.19 -1.12
C LEU A 317 29.64 -5.65 -2.53
N GLN A 318 28.93 -6.77 -2.65
CA GLN A 318 28.41 -7.25 -3.93
C GLN A 318 27.40 -6.27 -4.55
N GLN A 319 26.56 -5.65 -3.71
CA GLN A 319 25.63 -4.62 -4.14
C GLN A 319 26.36 -3.33 -4.56
N ILE A 320 27.36 -2.87 -3.80
CA ILE A 320 28.19 -1.71 -4.13
C ILE A 320 28.91 -1.90 -5.46
N VAL A 321 29.48 -3.10 -5.66
CA VAL A 321 30.22 -3.48 -6.86
C VAL A 321 29.31 -3.76 -8.06
N GLY A 322 28.04 -4.13 -7.82
CA GLY A 322 27.08 -4.49 -8.85
C GLY A 322 27.33 -5.84 -9.51
N ARG A 323 28.17 -6.70 -8.92
CA ARG A 323 28.44 -8.07 -9.39
C ARG A 323 28.93 -8.99 -8.26
N PRO A 324 28.87 -10.32 -8.42
CA PRO A 324 29.38 -11.25 -7.41
C PRO A 324 30.87 -11.02 -7.11
N VAL A 325 31.18 -10.88 -5.82
CA VAL A 325 32.53 -10.69 -5.28
C VAL A 325 32.82 -11.86 -4.34
N LYS A 326 33.97 -12.51 -4.54
CA LYS A 326 34.43 -13.63 -3.71
C LYS A 326 35.75 -13.36 -2.99
N THR A 327 36.45 -12.29 -3.35
CA THR A 327 37.81 -11.99 -2.89
C THR A 327 37.99 -10.51 -2.63
N VAL A 328 39.04 -10.15 -1.92
CA VAL A 328 39.54 -8.78 -1.71
C VAL A 328 41.02 -8.73 -2.13
N PRO A 329 41.59 -7.57 -2.50
CA PRO A 329 40.98 -6.24 -2.46
C PRO A 329 39.93 -6.04 -3.55
N GLN A 330 39.03 -5.06 -3.36
CA GLN A 330 38.20 -4.51 -4.44
C GLN A 330 38.46 -3.01 -4.53
N ILE A 331 38.90 -2.54 -5.71
CA ILE A 331 39.47 -1.20 -5.88
C ILE A 331 38.62 -0.41 -6.87
N PHE A 332 38.26 0.81 -6.46
CA PHE A 332 37.70 1.86 -7.28
C PHE A 332 38.71 2.98 -7.40
N LEU A 333 38.84 3.52 -8.62
CA LEU A 333 39.70 4.65 -8.94
C LEU A 333 38.87 5.64 -9.76
N ASP A 334 38.73 6.87 -9.27
CA ASP A 334 38.03 7.97 -9.94
C ASP A 334 36.61 7.60 -10.43
N GLY A 335 35.86 6.94 -9.55
CA GLY A 335 34.48 6.53 -9.83
C GLY A 335 34.36 5.26 -10.66
N LYS A 336 35.49 4.71 -11.13
CA LYS A 336 35.54 3.50 -11.95
C LYS A 336 35.94 2.30 -11.11
N TYR A 337 35.15 1.24 -11.19
CA TYR A 337 35.54 -0.04 -10.60
C TYR A 337 36.66 -0.69 -11.42
N ILE A 338 37.80 -0.94 -10.78
CA ILE A 338 38.98 -1.53 -11.40
C ILE A 338 39.00 -3.05 -11.22
N GLY A 339 38.71 -3.55 -10.02
CA GLY A 339 38.76 -4.98 -9.71
C GLY A 339 39.67 -5.29 -8.53
N GLY A 340 40.32 -6.45 -8.55
CA GLY A 340 41.28 -6.87 -7.54
C GLY A 340 42.68 -6.31 -7.77
N TYR A 341 43.65 -6.86 -7.03
CA TYR A 341 45.05 -6.43 -7.13
C TYR A 341 45.61 -6.61 -8.54
N THR A 342 45.32 -7.73 -9.20
CA THR A 342 45.81 -8.04 -10.55
C THR A 342 45.28 -7.06 -11.59
N GLU A 343 44.00 -6.71 -11.52
CA GLU A 343 43.40 -5.72 -12.40
C GLU A 343 43.96 -4.32 -12.11
N PHE A 344 44.22 -4.00 -10.84
CA PHE A 344 44.76 -2.71 -10.42
C PHE A 344 46.19 -2.48 -10.94
N ILE A 345 47.10 -3.41 -10.75
CA ILE A 345 48.48 -3.29 -11.27
C ILE A 345 48.51 -3.28 -12.81
N ALA A 346 47.64 -4.06 -13.47
CA ALA A 346 47.50 -4.05 -14.92
C ALA A 346 46.99 -2.69 -15.41
N HIS A 347 46.00 -2.10 -14.71
CA HIS A 347 45.50 -0.76 -15.00
C HIS A 347 46.59 0.31 -14.89
N LEU A 348 47.54 0.15 -13.95
CA LEU A 348 48.66 1.06 -13.74
C LEU A 348 49.87 0.79 -14.65
N GLY A 349 49.86 -0.29 -15.45
CA GLY A 349 50.97 -0.70 -16.30
C GLY A 349 52.24 -1.12 -15.54
N ILE A 350 52.09 -1.67 -14.33
CA ILE A 350 53.23 -2.10 -13.49
C ILE A 350 53.29 -3.62 -13.31
N PRO A 351 54.49 -4.22 -13.21
CA PRO A 351 54.65 -5.66 -13.01
C PRO A 351 54.14 -6.11 -11.63
N SER A 352 53.54 -7.32 -11.59
CA SER A 352 53.03 -7.91 -10.36
C SER A 352 54.15 -8.34 -9.41
N ARG A 353 53.97 -8.07 -8.12
CA ARG A 353 54.86 -8.58 -7.04
C ARG A 353 54.61 -10.05 -6.69
N PHE A 354 53.57 -10.66 -7.27
CA PHE A 354 53.15 -12.04 -6.98
C PHE A 354 53.07 -12.91 -8.24
N ALA A 355 53.92 -12.61 -9.23
CA ALA A 355 54.05 -13.39 -10.47
C ALA A 355 54.34 -14.88 -10.19
#